data_AF-A9KKL4-F1
#
_entry.id   AF-A9KKL4-F1
#
_cell.length_a   1.000
_cell.length_b   1.000
_cell.length_c   1.000
_cell.angle_alpha   90.00
_cell.angle_beta   90.00
_cell.angle_gamma   90.00
#
_symmetry.space_group_name_H-M   'P 1'
#
loop_
_entity.id
_entity.type
_entity.pdbx_description
1 polymer ?
#
loop_
_entity_poly.entity_id
_entity_poly.type
_entity_poly.pdbx_seq_one_letter_code
_entity_poly.pdbx_strand_id
1 'polypeptide(L)'
;MEKLKVYATQGIFATVTAGFTAKLGILWWVLLIFVICMIIDFLSGMAASKKESIEYPDDITKGWNSKKGMLGIIKKFGYILIVGVAIILDFLIYKTSGFLGIDMPTSTFFGLLITVLFILNELLSITENAGRMGANIPQFLVNAISALKGKVENKGGKNE
;
A
#
# COMPACT_ATOMS: atom_id res chain seq x y z
N MET A 1 6.98 -4.88 38.16
CA MET A 1 7.89 -4.41 37.08
C MET A 1 7.37 -4.67 35.68
N GLU A 2 6.67 -5.79 35.43
CA GLU A 2 6.17 -6.15 34.09
C GLU A 2 5.15 -5.15 33.53
N LYS A 3 4.14 -4.75 34.33
CA LYS A 3 3.15 -3.73 33.94
C LYS A 3 3.77 -2.37 33.63
N LEU A 4 4.85 -2.00 34.33
CA LEU A 4 5.57 -0.74 34.09
C LEU A 4 6.28 -0.77 32.73
N LYS A 5 6.87 -1.91 32.35
CA LYS A 5 7.46 -2.10 31.01
C LYS A 5 6.37 -2.04 29.93
N VAL A 6 5.23 -2.69 30.14
CA VAL A 6 4.09 -2.65 29.20
C VAL A 6 3.60 -1.21 29.00
N TYR A 7 3.39 -0.45 30.07
CA TYR A 7 2.97 0.95 29.98
C TYR A 7 4.03 1.85 29.35
N ALA A 8 5.32 1.61 29.62
CA ALA A 8 6.41 2.33 28.97
C ALA A 8 6.45 2.07 27.45
N THR A 9 6.29 0.80 27.03
CA THR A 9 6.21 0.43 25.60
C THR A 9 4.98 1.05 24.94
N GLN A 10 3.82 1.02 25.58
CA GLN A 10 2.60 1.67 25.08
C GLN A 10 2.77 3.20 24.99
N GLY A 11 3.41 3.83 25.97
CA GLY A 11 3.66 5.27 25.98
C GLY A 11 4.61 5.72 24.86
N ILE A 12 5.68 4.95 24.60
CA ILE A 12 6.57 5.20 23.46
C ILE A 12 5.81 5.07 22.16
N PHE A 13 5.02 4.01 21.99
CA PHE A 13 4.24 3.78 20.77
C PHE A 13 3.22 4.90 20.54
N ALA A 14 2.52 5.32 21.59
CA ALA A 14 1.56 6.43 21.54
C ALA A 14 2.25 7.76 21.17
N THR A 15 3.41 8.05 21.75
CA THR A 15 4.16 9.29 21.48
C THR A 15 4.65 9.34 20.04
N VAL A 16 5.20 8.23 19.53
CA VAL A 16 5.65 8.12 18.13
C VAL A 16 4.47 8.28 17.18
N THR A 17 3.37 7.57 17.43
CA THR A 17 2.15 7.63 16.61
C THR A 17 1.54 9.03 16.62
N ALA A 18 1.47 9.69 17.77
CA ALA A 18 0.98 11.06 17.90
C ALA A 18 1.88 12.05 17.15
N GLY A 19 3.21 11.89 17.22
CA GLY A 19 4.16 12.73 16.51
C GLY A 19 4.04 12.64 14.99
N PHE A 20 3.85 11.43 14.45
CA PHE A 20 3.61 11.24 13.01
C PHE A 20 2.23 11.75 12.59
N THR A 21 1.18 11.45 13.37
CA THR A 21 -0.19 11.91 13.08
C THR A 21 -0.29 13.43 13.10
N ALA A 22 0.40 14.10 14.03
CA ALA A 22 0.41 15.57 14.11
C ALA A 22 1.09 16.23 12.89
N LYS A 23 2.08 15.56 12.28
CA LYS A 23 2.82 16.10 11.13
C LYS A 23 2.26 15.70 9.77
N LEU A 24 1.74 14.48 9.65
CA LEU A 24 1.29 13.90 8.38
C LEU A 24 -0.25 13.84 8.28
N GLY A 25 -0.98 14.06 9.38
CA GLY A 25 -2.43 13.99 9.40
C GLY A 25 -2.95 12.64 8.91
N ILE A 26 -3.90 12.69 7.97
CA ILE A 26 -4.50 11.50 7.36
C ILE A 26 -3.48 10.62 6.60
N LEU A 27 -2.41 11.20 6.05
CA LEU A 27 -1.41 10.44 5.30
C LEU A 27 -0.74 9.37 6.17
N TRP A 28 -0.55 9.62 7.47
CA TRP A 28 0.01 8.62 8.39
C TRP A 28 -0.81 7.32 8.40
N TRP A 29 -2.12 7.44 8.57
CA TRP A 29 -3.02 6.30 8.60
C TRP A 29 -3.05 5.55 7.27
N VAL A 30 -3.03 6.29 6.16
CA VAL A 30 -3.00 5.70 4.82
C VAL A 30 -1.69 4.96 4.57
N LEU A 31 -0.54 5.48 5.02
CA LEU A 31 0.76 4.78 4.93
C LEU A 31 0.78 3.48 5.76
N LEU A 32 0.16 3.47 6.95
CA LEU A 32 0.02 2.25 7.74
C LEU A 32 -0.81 1.18 7.03
N ILE A 33 -1.97 1.57 6.48
CA ILE A 33 -2.81 0.66 5.68
C ILE A 33 -2.04 0.15 4.48
N PHE A 34 -1.29 1.01 3.79
CA PHE A 34 -0.46 0.64 2.66
C PHE A 34 0.57 -0.44 3.00
N VAL A 35 1.31 -0.30 4.10
CA VAL A 35 2.27 -1.33 4.56
C VAL A 35 1.56 -2.63 4.90
N ILE A 36 0.42 -2.57 5.60
CA ILE A 36 -0.38 -3.75 5.94
C ILE A 36 -0.86 -4.47 4.69
N CYS A 37 -1.39 -3.75 3.70
CA CYS A 37 -1.83 -4.32 2.42
C CYS A 37 -0.67 -5.01 1.69
N MET A 38 0.52 -4.40 1.64
CA MET A 38 1.69 -5.04 1.03
C MET A 38 2.08 -6.36 1.70
N ILE A 39 2.02 -6.42 3.04
CA ILE A 39 2.30 -7.63 3.82
C ILE A 39 1.25 -8.70 3.53
N ILE A 40 -0.03 -8.35 3.62
CA ILE A 40 -1.14 -9.29 3.36
C ILE A 40 -1.04 -9.83 1.94
N ASP A 41 -0.78 -8.98 0.96
CA ASP A 41 -0.61 -9.40 -0.43
C ASP A 41 0.54 -10.40 -0.58
N PHE A 42 1.71 -10.11 -0.02
CA PHE A 42 2.85 -11.03 -0.07
C PHE A 42 2.53 -12.39 0.56
N LEU A 43 1.92 -12.38 1.75
CA LEU A 43 1.51 -13.61 2.44
C LEU A 43 0.46 -14.38 1.63
N SER A 44 -0.53 -13.69 1.08
CA SER A 44 -1.59 -14.29 0.26
C SER A 44 -1.03 -14.90 -1.03
N GLY A 45 -0.04 -14.27 -1.67
CA GLY A 45 0.63 -14.81 -2.85
C GLY A 45 1.45 -16.06 -2.54
N MET A 46 2.09 -16.13 -1.37
CA MET A 46 2.76 -17.35 -0.90
C MET A 46 1.76 -18.47 -0.58
N ALA A 47 0.63 -18.14 0.05
CA ALA A 47 -0.43 -19.10 0.36
C ALA A 47 -1.09 -19.65 -0.91
N ALA A 48 -1.42 -18.78 -1.87
CA ALA A 48 -1.94 -19.15 -3.18
C ALA A 48 -1.00 -20.09 -3.92
N SER A 49 0.29 -19.75 -3.97
CA SER A 49 1.30 -20.58 -4.63
C SER A 49 1.45 -21.95 -3.94
N LYS A 50 1.33 -22.01 -2.60
CA LYS A 50 1.34 -23.27 -1.85
C LYS A 50 0.11 -24.13 -2.18
N LYS A 51 -1.08 -23.54 -2.22
CA LYS A 51 -2.31 -24.25 -2.59
C LYS A 51 -2.18 -24.85 -3.98
N GLU A 52 -1.65 -24.10 -4.94
CA GLU A 52 -1.43 -24.59 -6.31
C GLU A 52 -0.46 -25.77 -6.36
N SER A 53 0.61 -25.80 -5.56
CA SER A 53 1.48 -27.01 -5.50
C SER A 53 0.80 -28.24 -4.92
N ILE A 54 -0.20 -28.06 -4.05
CA ILE A 54 -0.96 -29.18 -3.48
C ILE A 54 -1.96 -29.72 -4.51
N GLU A 55 -2.57 -28.83 -5.28
CA GLU A 55 -3.58 -29.19 -6.30
C GLU A 55 -2.95 -29.78 -7.57
N TYR A 56 -1.76 -29.31 -7.94
CA TYR A 56 -1.02 -29.74 -9.14
C TYR A 56 0.37 -30.27 -8.78
N PRO A 57 0.47 -31.46 -8.14
CA PRO A 57 1.74 -31.98 -7.64
C PRO A 57 2.76 -32.31 -8.75
N ASP A 58 2.28 -32.64 -9.94
CA ASP A 58 3.13 -33.01 -11.09
C ASP A 58 3.62 -31.79 -11.90
N ASP A 59 3.07 -30.59 -11.64
CA ASP A 59 3.46 -29.35 -12.33
C ASP A 59 4.56 -28.61 -11.54
N ILE A 60 5.81 -28.80 -11.97
CA ILE A 60 6.99 -28.16 -11.38
C ILE A 60 6.99 -26.62 -11.46
N THR A 61 6.08 -26.02 -12.25
CA THR A 61 5.95 -24.57 -12.38
C THR A 61 5.09 -23.95 -11.27
N LYS A 62 4.32 -24.78 -10.57
CA LYS A 62 3.45 -24.44 -9.44
C LYS A 62 4.19 -24.64 -8.11
N GLY A 63 3.76 -23.92 -7.08
CA GLY A 63 4.45 -23.92 -5.80
C GLY A 63 5.37 -22.72 -5.58
N TRP A 64 6.11 -22.80 -4.47
CA TRP A 64 6.98 -21.72 -4.04
C TRP A 64 8.17 -21.56 -4.98
N ASN A 65 8.39 -20.33 -5.41
CA ASN A 65 9.54 -19.97 -6.22
C ASN A 65 10.20 -18.73 -5.63
N SER A 66 11.42 -18.91 -5.12
CA SER A 66 12.20 -17.83 -4.49
C SER A 66 12.43 -16.64 -5.43
N LYS A 67 12.63 -16.88 -6.74
CA LYS A 67 12.78 -15.80 -7.73
C LYS A 67 11.48 -15.00 -7.87
N LYS A 68 10.32 -15.66 -7.93
CA LYS A 68 9.01 -14.98 -7.95
C LYS A 68 8.79 -14.16 -6.67
N GLY A 69 9.12 -14.73 -5.51
CA GLY A 69 9.05 -14.03 -4.22
C GLY A 69 9.94 -12.78 -4.17
N MET A 70 11.20 -12.90 -4.61
CA MET A 70 12.15 -11.78 -4.68
C MET A 70 11.65 -10.67 -5.62
N LEU A 71 11.13 -11.02 -6.80
CA LEU A 71 10.54 -10.05 -7.72
C LEU A 71 9.35 -9.31 -7.07
N GLY A 72 8.52 -10.02 -6.30
CA GLY A 72 7.44 -9.42 -5.53
C GLY A 72 7.92 -8.40 -4.49
N ILE A 73 9.01 -8.71 -3.77
CA ILE A 73 9.61 -7.79 -2.78
C ILE A 73 10.20 -6.56 -3.48
N ILE A 74 10.94 -6.73 -4.58
CA ILE A 74 11.52 -5.63 -5.35
C ILE A 74 10.42 -4.69 -5.86
N LYS A 75 9.31 -5.25 -6.37
CA LYS A 75 8.14 -4.48 -6.82
C LYS A 75 7.56 -3.61 -5.70
N LYS A 76 7.35 -4.20 -4.51
CA LYS A 76 6.84 -3.49 -3.32
C LYS A 76 7.80 -2.41 -2.83
N PHE A 77 9.11 -2.67 -2.89
CA PHE A 77 10.11 -1.65 -2.61
C PHE A 77 10.03 -0.47 -3.60
N GLY A 78 9.81 -0.75 -4.89
CA GLY A 78 9.53 0.27 -5.90
C GLY A 78 8.32 1.14 -5.53
N TYR A 79 7.24 0.55 -5.02
CA TYR A 79 6.08 1.33 -4.56
C TYR A 79 6.43 2.29 -3.42
N ILE A 80 7.23 1.84 -2.45
CA ILE A 80 7.70 2.70 -1.34
C ILE A 80 8.50 3.89 -1.87
N LEU A 81 9.40 3.67 -2.84
CA LEU A 81 10.19 4.74 -3.44
C LEU A 81 9.30 5.79 -4.13
N ILE A 82 8.30 5.35 -4.90
CA ILE A 82 7.40 6.25 -5.62
C ILE A 82 6.50 7.04 -4.65
N VAL A 83 6.04 6.43 -3.57
CA VAL A 83 5.34 7.16 -2.49
C VAL A 83 6.27 8.20 -1.86
N GLY A 84 7.53 7.85 -1.61
CA GLY A 84 8.54 8.79 -1.11
C GLY A 84 8.71 10.00 -2.03
N VAL A 85 8.81 9.77 -3.35
CA VAL A 85 8.87 10.84 -4.36
C VAL A 85 7.63 11.75 -4.29
N ALA A 86 6.43 11.17 -4.17
CA ALA A 86 5.19 11.95 -4.07
C ALA A 86 5.11 12.81 -2.81
N ILE A 87 5.60 12.31 -1.67
CA ILE A 87 5.68 13.07 -0.41
C ILE A 87 6.73 14.19 -0.51
N ILE A 88 7.87 13.93 -1.16
CA ILE A 88 8.89 14.96 -1.42
C ILE A 88 8.30 16.07 -2.31
N LEU A 89 7.52 15.70 -3.33
CA LEU A 89 6.83 16.67 -4.20
C LEU A 89 5.87 17.56 -3.40
N ASP A 90 5.04 16.97 -2.53
CA ASP A 90 4.16 17.73 -1.63
C ASP A 90 4.96 18.73 -0.77
N PHE A 91 6.09 18.28 -0.21
CA PHE A 91 6.96 19.13 0.61
C PHE A 91 7.55 20.31 -0.19
N LEU A 92 8.03 20.06 -1.41
CA LEU A 92 8.58 21.10 -2.27
C LEU A 92 7.52 22.14 -2.67
N ILE A 93 6.32 21.70 -3.03
CA ILE A 93 5.21 22.59 -3.36
C ILE A 93 4.86 23.47 -2.17
N TYR A 94 4.69 22.86 -0.98
CA TYR A 94 4.39 23.59 0.24
C TYR A 94 5.46 24.63 0.60
N LYS A 95 6.74 24.27 0.47
CA LYS A 95 7.84 25.21 0.77
C LYS A 95 7.95 26.34 -0.25
N THR A 96 7.70 26.07 -1.53
CA THR A 96 7.80 27.07 -2.60
C THR A 96 6.57 27.99 -2.66
N SER A 97 5.37 27.50 -2.32
CA SER A 97 4.15 28.32 -2.31
C SER A 97 4.26 29.51 -1.34
N GLY A 98 4.91 29.32 -0.19
CA GLY A 98 5.19 30.38 0.77
C GLY A 98 6.11 31.49 0.22
N PHE A 99 7.05 31.15 -0.67
CA PHE A 99 7.87 32.16 -1.37
C PHE A 99 7.08 32.92 -2.44
N LEU A 100 6.09 32.28 -3.05
CA LEU A 100 5.26 32.86 -4.10
C LEU A 100 4.06 33.64 -3.54
N GLY A 101 3.89 33.70 -2.21
CA GLY A 101 2.73 34.32 -1.56
C GLY A 101 1.42 33.58 -1.83
N ILE A 102 1.49 32.30 -2.22
CA ILE A 102 0.32 31.45 -2.48
C ILE A 102 0.06 30.61 -1.24
N ASP A 103 -1.07 30.84 -0.59
CA ASP A 103 -1.56 29.96 0.48
C ASP A 103 -2.05 28.65 -0.13
N MET A 104 -1.20 27.62 -0.03
CA MET A 104 -1.58 26.24 -0.33
C MET A 104 -2.00 25.54 0.96
N PRO A 105 -3.04 24.68 0.91
CA PRO A 105 -3.39 23.82 2.02
C PRO A 105 -2.16 23.00 2.48
N THR A 106 -1.96 22.88 3.78
CA THR A 106 -0.87 22.10 4.39
C THR A 106 -1.02 20.58 4.22
N SER A 107 -2.07 20.12 3.55
CA SER A 107 -2.34 18.70 3.31
C SER A 107 -1.48 18.13 2.18
N THR A 108 -0.83 16.99 2.44
CA THR A 108 -0.13 16.19 1.44
C THR A 108 -1.13 15.63 0.40
N PHE A 109 -1.10 16.16 -0.83
CA PHE A 109 -2.03 15.78 -1.88
C PHE A 109 -1.49 14.61 -2.71
N PHE A 110 -0.29 14.74 -3.25
CA PHE A 110 0.33 13.74 -4.11
C PHE A 110 0.69 12.48 -3.33
N GLY A 111 1.27 12.62 -2.14
CA GLY A 111 1.59 11.51 -1.25
C GLY A 111 0.34 10.70 -0.90
N LEU A 112 -0.78 11.36 -0.60
CA LEU A 112 -2.05 10.69 -0.33
C LEU A 112 -2.56 9.96 -1.57
N LEU A 113 -2.64 10.66 -2.70
CA LEU A 113 -3.19 10.13 -3.95
C LEU A 113 -2.42 8.89 -4.43
N ILE A 114 -1.09 8.98 -4.51
CA ILE A 114 -0.24 7.88 -4.98
C ILE A 114 -0.30 6.69 -4.02
N THR A 115 -0.32 6.93 -2.70
CA THR A 115 -0.44 5.85 -1.72
C THR A 115 -1.77 5.12 -1.85
N VAL A 116 -2.89 5.84 -2.03
CA VAL A 116 -4.20 5.24 -2.27
C VAL A 116 -4.21 4.40 -3.56
N LEU A 117 -3.58 4.87 -4.63
CA LEU A 117 -3.48 4.11 -5.88
C LEU A 117 -2.72 2.79 -5.69
N PHE A 118 -1.63 2.79 -4.94
CA PHE A 118 -0.93 1.54 -4.64
C PHE A 118 -1.70 0.64 -3.69
N ILE A 119 -2.45 1.18 -2.72
CA ILE A 119 -3.38 0.38 -1.91
C ILE A 119 -4.39 -0.32 -2.83
N LEU A 120 -5.01 0.38 -3.78
CA LEU A 120 -5.94 -0.23 -4.73
C LEU A 120 -5.29 -1.36 -5.55
N ASN A 121 -4.02 -1.19 -5.96
CA ASN A 121 -3.26 -2.25 -6.63
C ASN A 121 -3.02 -3.47 -5.74
N GLU A 122 -2.67 -3.27 -4.48
CA GLU A 122 -2.49 -4.35 -3.50
C GLU A 122 -3.81 -5.07 -3.21
N LEU A 123 -4.93 -4.33 -3.11
CA LEU A 123 -6.26 -4.93 -2.94
C LEU A 123 -6.64 -5.83 -4.13
N LEU A 124 -6.39 -5.40 -5.38
CA LEU A 124 -6.62 -6.25 -6.56
C LEU A 124 -5.77 -7.53 -6.50
N SER A 125 -4.48 -7.39 -6.18
CA SER A 125 -3.56 -8.53 -6.06
C SER A 125 -3.99 -9.51 -4.95
N ILE A 126 -4.47 -9.01 -3.81
CA ILE A 126 -5.06 -9.83 -2.74
C ILE A 126 -6.30 -10.58 -3.23
N THR A 127 -7.19 -9.92 -3.96
CA THR A 127 -8.39 -10.59 -4.49
C THR A 127 -8.03 -11.69 -5.50
N GLU A 128 -7.00 -11.47 -6.33
CA GLU A 128 -6.48 -12.47 -7.26
C GLU A 128 -5.89 -13.67 -6.50
N ASN A 129 -5.05 -13.42 -5.50
CA ASN A 129 -4.45 -14.46 -4.67
C ASN A 129 -5.52 -15.25 -3.91
N ALA A 130 -6.56 -14.59 -3.40
CA ALA A 130 -7.69 -15.26 -2.76
C ALA A 130 -8.47 -16.16 -3.72
N GLY A 131 -8.71 -15.72 -4.96
CA GLY A 131 -9.28 -16.55 -6.01
C GLY A 131 -8.42 -17.77 -6.34
N ARG A 132 -7.10 -17.59 -6.45
CA ARG A 132 -6.14 -18.70 -6.65
C ARG A 132 -6.16 -19.71 -5.49
N MET A 133 -6.43 -19.27 -4.26
CA MET A 133 -6.63 -20.16 -3.12
C MET A 133 -7.96 -20.94 -3.16
N GLY A 134 -8.89 -20.60 -4.07
CA GLY A 134 -10.19 -21.24 -4.23
C GLY A 134 -11.34 -20.48 -3.55
N ALA A 135 -11.12 -19.26 -3.07
CA ALA A 135 -12.20 -18.44 -2.53
C ALA A 135 -13.10 -17.90 -3.67
N ASN A 136 -14.42 -17.92 -3.47
CA ASN A 136 -15.36 -17.31 -4.39
C ASN A 136 -15.39 -15.79 -4.16
N ILE A 137 -14.71 -15.03 -5.03
CA ILE A 137 -14.58 -13.58 -4.89
C ILE A 137 -15.78 -12.88 -5.53
N PRO A 138 -16.51 -12.03 -4.79
CA PRO A 138 -17.62 -11.29 -5.37
C PRO A 138 -17.13 -10.33 -6.47
N GLN A 139 -17.62 -10.50 -7.71
CA GLN A 139 -17.15 -9.71 -8.85
C GLN A 139 -17.39 -8.20 -8.67
N PHE A 140 -18.45 -7.81 -7.94
CA PHE A 140 -18.72 -6.39 -7.66
C PHE A 140 -17.56 -5.73 -6.90
N LEU A 141 -16.86 -6.45 -6.02
CA LEU A 141 -15.74 -5.94 -5.25
C LEU A 141 -14.55 -5.62 -6.17
N VAL A 142 -14.18 -6.57 -7.02
CA VAL A 142 -13.10 -6.42 -8.01
C VAL A 142 -13.40 -5.27 -8.97
N ASN A 143 -14.65 -5.17 -9.42
CA ASN A 143 -15.10 -4.09 -10.31
C ASN A 143 -15.06 -2.74 -9.62
N ALA A 144 -15.48 -2.64 -8.36
CA ALA A 144 -15.43 -1.40 -7.58
C ALA A 144 -13.99 -0.90 -7.40
N ILE A 145 -13.06 -1.78 -7.02
CA ILE A 145 -11.64 -1.43 -6.85
C ILE A 145 -11.04 -0.95 -8.19
N SER A 146 -11.29 -1.70 -9.27
CA SER A 146 -10.83 -1.35 -10.62
C SER A 146 -11.38 -0.01 -11.11
N ALA A 147 -12.67 0.26 -10.87
CA ALA A 147 -13.30 1.51 -11.28
C ALA A 147 -12.74 2.72 -10.52
N LEU A 148 -12.46 2.59 -9.21
CA LEU A 148 -11.85 3.64 -8.42
C LEU A 148 -10.44 3.98 -8.92
N LYS A 149 -9.62 2.95 -9.18
CA LYS A 149 -8.28 3.13 -9.74
C LYS A 149 -8.33 3.79 -11.12
N GLY A 150 -9.14 3.25 -12.03
CA GLY A 150 -9.23 3.74 -13.41
C GLY A 150 -9.75 5.17 -13.51
N LYS A 151 -10.66 5.61 -12.62
CA LYS A 151 -11.13 7.00 -12.60
C LYS A 151 -10.02 8.01 -12.30
N VAL A 152 -9.06 7.64 -11.45
CA VAL A 152 -7.95 8.52 -11.10
C VAL A 152 -6.92 8.55 -12.23
N GLU A 153 -6.55 7.38 -12.75
CA GLU A 153 -5.60 7.27 -13.86
C GLU A 153 -6.11 7.98 -15.12
N ASN A 154 -7.40 7.83 -15.46
CA ASN A 154 -8.01 8.49 -16.62
C ASN A 154 -8.16 10.01 -16.47
N LYS A 155 -8.31 10.52 -15.24
CA LYS A 155 -8.35 11.97 -14.99
C LYS A 155 -6.97 12.61 -15.00
N GLY A 156 -5.93 11.88 -14.62
CA GLY A 156 -4.54 12.33 -14.71
C GLY A 156 -3.92 12.14 -16.10
N GLY A 157 -4.48 11.23 -16.90
CA GLY A 157 -3.96 10.82 -18.21
C GLY A 157 -4.71 11.37 -19.43
N LYS A 158 -5.41 12.51 -19.33
CA LYS A 158 -5.89 13.21 -20.54
C LYS A 158 -4.73 13.92 -21.25
N ASN A 159 -3.82 13.14 -21.81
CA ASN A 159 -3.08 13.52 -23.00
C ASN A 159 -3.58 12.57 -24.10
N GLU A 160 -4.10 13.19 -25.15
CA GLU A 160 -4.46 12.66 -26.48
C GLU A 160 -4.16 11.19 -26.78
#